data_AF-A0A7V8NPQ6-F1
#
_entry.id   AF-A0A7V8NPQ6-F1
#
_cell.length_a   1.000
_cell.length_b   1.000
_cell.length_c   1.000
_cell.angle_alpha   90.00
_cell.angle_beta   90.00
_cell.angle_gamma   90.00
#
_symmetry.space_group_name_H-M   'P 1'
#
loop_
_entity.id
_entity.type
_entity.pdbx_description
1 polymer ?
#
loop_
_entity_poly.entity_id
_entity_poly.type
_entity_poly.pdbx_seq_one_letter_code
_entity_poly.pdbx_strand_id
1 'polypeptide(L)'
;MRIESSQRWLYRFLILLAASAAYLYGFPSATITYAVVDLFHVAVGVLAFLLLLVSCVPLIRGAANLARVGWMLLAVGTLLGIALIKIGTPLRLWNWLYAHIVLCVLGLLLLAASSLNSKGWLGPTNLIRALRFSSLAILALAISAGLWWTREAGWRDARANRIINPPIAPVSMDREGDGVSGKFFPSSAQTIHDVNIPSQYFMKSDACQRCHADIYAQWNSSMHHFSSFNNQWYRKSIEYMQDVDGVKQSKWCAGCHDPALLFSGKFEKPIKESVHTPEANAGLSCMMCHSIVRVKSTMGQGDFVLEYPKLHELAASENPAIRFLHDFMVRLNPEPHRRVFL
;
A
#
# COMPACT_ATOMS: atom_id res chain seq x y z
N MET A 1 -22.84 -28.93 -27.42
CA MET A 1 -22.17 -29.32 -26.16
C MET A 1 -20.92 -28.50 -25.80
N ARG A 2 -19.86 -28.40 -26.63
CA ARG A 2 -18.65 -27.62 -26.26
C ARG A 2 -18.90 -26.13 -26.01
N ILE A 3 -19.70 -25.45 -26.83
CA ILE A 3 -19.96 -24.00 -26.74
C ILE A 3 -20.74 -23.62 -25.46
N GLU A 4 -21.79 -24.37 -25.12
CA GLU A 4 -22.55 -24.17 -23.88
C GLU A 4 -21.73 -24.42 -22.61
N SER A 5 -20.75 -25.32 -22.68
CA SER A 5 -19.81 -25.56 -21.58
C SER A 5 -18.88 -24.37 -21.40
N SER A 6 -18.27 -23.87 -22.48
CA SER A 6 -17.40 -22.68 -22.45
C SER A 6 -18.13 -21.44 -21.93
N GLN A 7 -19.36 -21.21 -22.36
CA GLN A 7 -20.15 -20.07 -21.91
C GLN A 7 -20.48 -20.14 -20.42
N ARG A 8 -20.82 -21.34 -19.89
CA ARG A 8 -21.03 -21.54 -18.45
C ARG A 8 -19.78 -21.24 -17.63
N TRP A 9 -18.61 -21.68 -18.09
CA TRP A 9 -17.34 -21.37 -17.44
C TRP A 9 -16.99 -19.88 -17.48
N LEU A 10 -17.23 -19.19 -18.61
CA LEU A 10 -17.04 -17.74 -18.70
C LEU A 10 -17.87 -16.99 -17.65
N TYR A 11 -19.15 -17.30 -17.50
CA TYR A 11 -19.98 -16.65 -16.47
C TYR A 11 -19.48 -16.93 -15.05
N ARG A 12 -19.00 -18.15 -14.77
CA ARG A 12 -18.38 -18.47 -13.47
C ARG A 12 -17.14 -17.63 -13.22
N PHE A 13 -16.25 -17.51 -14.20
CA PHE A 13 -15.07 -16.65 -14.10
C PHE A 13 -15.46 -15.19 -13.90
N LEU A 14 -16.48 -14.68 -14.61
CA LEU A 14 -16.95 -13.31 -14.41
C LEU A 14 -17.46 -13.05 -12.99
N ILE A 15 -18.14 -14.01 -12.36
CA ILE A 15 -18.57 -13.90 -10.96
C ILE A 15 -17.36 -13.84 -10.03
N LEU A 16 -16.38 -14.72 -10.22
CA LEU A 16 -15.14 -14.74 -9.43
C LEU A 16 -14.34 -13.44 -9.60
N LEU A 17 -14.27 -12.92 -10.83
CA LEU A 17 -13.59 -11.66 -11.14
C LEU A 17 -14.31 -10.46 -10.52
N ALA A 18 -15.63 -10.41 -10.58
CA ALA A 18 -16.41 -9.34 -9.96
C ALA A 18 -16.26 -9.35 -8.43
N ALA A 19 -16.32 -10.52 -7.80
CA ALA A 19 -16.16 -10.67 -6.36
C ALA A 19 -14.74 -10.29 -5.89
N SER A 20 -13.71 -10.79 -6.58
CA SER A 20 -12.32 -10.43 -6.28
C SER A 20 -12.04 -8.96 -6.55
N ALA A 21 -12.56 -8.36 -7.63
CA ALA A 21 -12.41 -6.92 -7.91
C ALA A 21 -13.06 -6.05 -6.82
N ALA A 22 -14.27 -6.41 -6.38
CA ALA A 22 -14.95 -5.70 -5.30
C ALA A 22 -14.13 -5.73 -4.01
N TYR A 23 -13.59 -6.89 -3.65
CA TYR A 23 -12.70 -7.04 -2.49
C TYR A 23 -11.42 -6.20 -2.63
N LEU A 24 -10.71 -6.33 -3.76
CA LEU A 24 -9.44 -5.65 -3.99
C LEU A 24 -9.59 -4.12 -4.00
N TYR A 25 -10.67 -3.62 -4.60
CA TYR A 25 -10.95 -2.19 -4.63
C TYR A 25 -11.37 -1.67 -3.24
N GLY A 26 -12.29 -2.35 -2.56
CA GLY A 26 -12.90 -1.87 -1.32
C GLY A 26 -12.04 -2.02 -0.06
N PHE A 27 -11.10 -2.98 -0.04
CA PHE A 27 -10.36 -3.37 1.16
C PHE A 27 -8.84 -3.52 0.93
N PRO A 28 -8.16 -2.51 0.39
CA PRO A 28 -6.71 -2.55 0.23
C PRO A 28 -6.00 -2.74 1.57
N SER A 29 -5.22 -3.80 1.69
CA SER A 29 -4.47 -4.13 2.91
C SER A 29 -3.17 -4.82 2.59
N ALA A 30 -2.11 -4.51 3.34
CA ALA A 30 -0.84 -5.21 3.23
C ALA A 30 -0.91 -6.53 4.01
N THR A 31 -1.60 -7.52 3.44
CA THR A 31 -1.73 -8.87 4.01
C THR A 31 -1.43 -9.93 2.95
N ILE A 32 -0.99 -11.10 3.39
CA ILE A 32 -0.78 -12.26 2.49
C ILE A 32 -2.09 -12.63 1.79
N THR A 33 -3.22 -12.60 2.50
CA THR A 33 -4.54 -12.88 1.93
C THR A 33 -4.87 -11.94 0.79
N TYR A 34 -4.62 -10.63 0.95
CA TYR A 34 -4.84 -9.66 -0.11
C TYR A 34 -3.99 -9.94 -1.35
N ALA A 35 -2.70 -10.22 -1.14
CA ALA A 35 -1.78 -10.60 -2.22
C ALA A 35 -2.24 -11.85 -2.98
N VAL A 36 -2.72 -12.88 -2.26
CA VAL A 36 -3.28 -14.10 -2.88
C VAL A 36 -4.52 -13.80 -3.71
N VAL A 37 -5.43 -12.94 -3.23
CA VAL A 37 -6.63 -12.56 -3.99
C VAL A 37 -6.28 -11.74 -5.23
N ASP A 38 -5.26 -10.89 -5.16
CA ASP A 38 -4.78 -10.09 -6.30
C ASP A 38 -4.20 -10.99 -7.40
N LEU A 39 -3.34 -11.93 -7.03
CA LEU A 39 -2.81 -12.96 -7.95
C LEU A 39 -3.92 -13.85 -8.51
N PHE A 40 -4.90 -14.23 -7.68
CA PHE A 40 -6.07 -14.99 -8.12
C PHE A 40 -6.90 -14.21 -9.15
N HIS A 41 -7.16 -12.93 -8.92
CA HIS A 41 -7.88 -12.07 -9.85
C HIS A 41 -7.20 -12.04 -11.22
N VAL A 42 -5.88 -11.84 -11.23
CA VAL A 42 -5.08 -11.89 -12.46
C VAL A 42 -5.15 -13.25 -13.14
N ALA A 43 -4.95 -14.34 -12.40
CA ALA A 43 -4.95 -15.70 -12.95
C ALA A 43 -6.30 -16.05 -13.59
N VAL A 44 -7.41 -15.79 -12.88
CA VAL A 44 -8.77 -16.00 -13.42
C VAL A 44 -9.03 -15.08 -14.62
N GLY A 45 -8.50 -13.85 -14.59
CA GLY A 45 -8.63 -12.89 -15.70
C GLY A 45 -7.96 -13.39 -16.98
N VAL A 46 -6.75 -13.93 -16.85
CA VAL A 46 -6.02 -14.56 -17.97
C VAL A 46 -6.76 -15.81 -18.49
N LEU A 47 -7.25 -16.67 -17.60
CA LEU A 47 -8.02 -17.85 -18.00
C LEU A 47 -9.33 -17.46 -18.72
N ALA A 48 -10.03 -16.45 -18.21
CA ALA A 48 -11.23 -15.91 -18.83
C ALA A 48 -10.92 -15.33 -20.22
N PHE A 49 -9.80 -14.62 -20.37
CA PHE A 49 -9.33 -14.10 -21.66
C PHE A 49 -9.09 -15.22 -22.68
N LEU A 50 -8.33 -16.26 -22.30
CA LEU A 50 -8.02 -17.38 -23.18
C LEU A 50 -9.30 -18.10 -23.62
N LEU A 51 -10.24 -18.31 -22.70
CA LEU A 51 -11.53 -18.93 -23.01
C LEU A 51 -12.40 -18.04 -23.91
N LEU A 52 -12.35 -16.71 -23.69
CA LEU A 52 -13.03 -15.73 -24.53
C LEU A 52 -12.46 -15.74 -25.94
N LEU A 53 -11.14 -15.79 -26.13
CA LEU A 53 -10.51 -15.88 -27.45
C LEU A 53 -10.98 -17.09 -28.24
N VAL A 54 -10.98 -18.27 -27.61
CA VAL A 54 -11.42 -19.53 -28.26
C VAL A 54 -12.92 -19.51 -28.59
N SER A 55 -13.72 -18.84 -27.76
CA SER A 55 -15.19 -18.86 -27.87
C SER A 55 -15.78 -17.59 -28.52
N CYS A 56 -14.95 -16.62 -28.91
CA CYS A 56 -15.36 -15.25 -29.27
C CYS A 56 -16.34 -15.22 -30.45
N VAL A 57 -15.97 -15.85 -31.57
CA VAL A 57 -16.77 -15.85 -32.80
C VAL A 57 -18.16 -16.46 -32.59
N PRO A 58 -18.31 -17.68 -32.02
CA PRO A 58 -19.64 -18.23 -31.77
C PRO A 58 -20.42 -17.45 -30.70
N LEU A 59 -19.76 -16.91 -29.66
CA LEU A 59 -20.44 -16.09 -28.64
C LEU A 59 -21.03 -14.82 -29.24
N ILE A 60 -20.26 -14.07 -30.03
CA ILE A 60 -20.70 -12.79 -30.60
C ILE A 60 -21.80 -13.01 -31.64
N ARG A 61 -21.66 -14.04 -32.50
CA ARG A 61 -22.65 -14.33 -33.54
C ARG A 61 -24.00 -14.79 -32.97
N GLY A 62 -23.99 -15.56 -31.88
CA GLY A 62 -25.21 -16.05 -31.23
C GLY A 62 -25.85 -15.10 -30.21
N ALA A 63 -25.13 -14.04 -29.79
CA ALA A 63 -25.59 -13.13 -28.75
C ALA A 63 -26.56 -12.05 -29.28
N ALA A 64 -27.46 -11.60 -28.40
CA ALA A 64 -28.22 -10.37 -28.60
C ALA A 64 -27.30 -9.15 -28.67
N ASN A 65 -27.70 -8.08 -29.36
CA ASN A 65 -26.88 -6.87 -29.55
C ASN A 65 -26.32 -6.31 -28.23
N LEU A 66 -27.14 -6.28 -27.17
CA LEU A 66 -26.74 -5.80 -25.85
C LEU A 66 -25.61 -6.65 -25.24
N ALA A 67 -25.73 -7.98 -25.33
CA ALA A 67 -24.69 -8.88 -24.86
C ALA A 67 -23.42 -8.78 -25.71
N ARG A 68 -23.52 -8.57 -27.03
CA ARG A 68 -22.33 -8.36 -27.88
C ARG A 68 -21.52 -7.16 -27.42
N VAL A 69 -22.17 -6.03 -27.15
CA VAL A 69 -21.49 -4.84 -26.62
C VAL A 69 -20.87 -5.15 -25.25
N GLY A 70 -21.57 -5.85 -24.37
CA GLY A 70 -21.03 -6.28 -23.07
C GLY A 70 -19.75 -7.11 -23.20
N TRP A 71 -19.74 -8.10 -24.10
CA TRP A 71 -18.54 -8.91 -24.38
C TRP A 71 -17.40 -8.10 -25.01
N MET A 72 -17.70 -7.14 -25.89
CA MET A 72 -16.68 -6.25 -26.47
C MET A 72 -16.04 -5.37 -25.39
N LEU A 73 -16.84 -4.76 -24.51
CA LEU A 73 -16.32 -3.94 -23.40
C LEU A 73 -15.44 -4.77 -22.47
N LEU A 74 -15.86 -6.00 -22.13
CA LEU A 74 -15.03 -6.91 -21.34
C LEU A 74 -13.73 -7.27 -22.06
N ALA A 75 -13.78 -7.56 -23.36
CA ALA A 75 -12.58 -7.87 -24.13
C ALA A 75 -11.58 -6.70 -24.13
N VAL A 76 -12.05 -5.47 -24.36
CA VAL A 76 -11.21 -4.26 -24.30
C VAL A 76 -10.68 -4.04 -22.89
N GLY A 77 -11.52 -4.19 -21.87
CA GLY A 77 -11.12 -4.12 -20.46
C GLY A 77 -10.03 -5.16 -20.14
N THR A 78 -10.18 -6.40 -20.59
CA THR A 78 -9.19 -7.46 -20.38
C THR A 78 -7.88 -7.19 -21.11
N LEU A 79 -7.91 -6.70 -22.35
CA LEU A 79 -6.68 -6.28 -23.07
C LEU A 79 -5.93 -5.19 -22.32
N LEU A 80 -6.68 -4.22 -21.77
CA LEU A 80 -6.13 -3.18 -20.92
C LEU A 80 -5.54 -3.75 -19.62
N GLY A 81 -6.22 -4.72 -19.00
CA GLY A 81 -5.71 -5.45 -17.83
C GLY A 81 -4.40 -6.20 -18.12
N ILE A 82 -4.30 -6.85 -19.28
CA ILE A 82 -3.06 -7.53 -19.73
C ILE A 82 -1.91 -6.54 -19.91
N ALA A 83 -2.20 -5.35 -20.47
CA ALA A 83 -1.21 -4.29 -20.56
C ALA A 83 -0.76 -3.82 -19.17
N LEU A 84 -1.70 -3.64 -18.23
CA LEU A 84 -1.45 -3.24 -16.84
C LEU A 84 -0.61 -4.27 -16.06
N ILE A 85 -0.80 -5.57 -16.31
CA ILE A 85 0.05 -6.63 -15.70
C ILE A 85 1.53 -6.42 -16.07
N LYS A 86 1.82 -5.92 -17.28
CA LYS A 86 3.20 -5.69 -17.74
C LYS A 86 3.80 -4.37 -17.29
N ILE A 87 3.01 -3.29 -17.37
CA ILE A 87 3.51 -1.93 -17.09
C ILE A 87 3.31 -1.50 -15.63
N GLY A 88 2.53 -2.27 -14.85
CA GLY A 88 2.09 -1.94 -13.51
C GLY A 88 0.98 -0.88 -13.48
N THR A 89 0.58 -0.50 -12.27
CA THR A 89 -0.46 0.52 -12.01
C THR A 89 0.06 1.74 -11.22
N PRO A 90 1.21 2.37 -11.61
CA PRO A 90 1.71 3.56 -10.93
C PRO A 90 0.72 4.72 -11.06
N LEU A 91 0.83 5.71 -10.17
CA LEU A 91 -0.06 6.89 -10.09
C LEU A 91 -0.29 7.56 -11.45
N ARG A 92 0.77 7.73 -12.25
CA ARG A 92 0.70 8.34 -13.59
C ARG A 92 -0.17 7.56 -14.60
N LEU A 93 -0.41 6.27 -14.36
CA LEU A 93 -1.21 5.38 -15.21
C LEU A 93 -2.56 5.03 -14.59
N TRP A 94 -2.99 5.69 -13.52
CA TRP A 94 -4.26 5.39 -12.87
C TRP A 94 -5.47 5.49 -13.80
N ASN A 95 -5.45 6.39 -14.78
CA ASN A 95 -6.51 6.48 -15.78
C ASN A 95 -6.70 5.17 -16.56
N TRP A 96 -5.63 4.40 -16.80
CA TRP A 96 -5.70 3.10 -17.46
C TRP A 96 -6.32 2.05 -16.53
N LEU A 97 -5.99 2.06 -15.24
CA LEU A 97 -6.62 1.20 -14.25
C LEU A 97 -8.12 1.49 -14.10
N TYR A 98 -8.50 2.76 -13.98
CA TYR A 98 -9.91 3.13 -13.88
C TYR A 98 -10.67 2.86 -15.18
N ALA A 99 -10.06 3.05 -16.35
CA ALA A 99 -10.66 2.64 -17.62
C ALA A 99 -10.89 1.12 -17.66
N HIS A 100 -9.94 0.30 -17.19
CA HIS A 100 -10.13 -1.15 -17.06
C HIS A 100 -11.33 -1.47 -16.16
N ILE A 101 -11.40 -0.86 -14.98
CA ILE A 101 -12.51 -1.06 -14.02
C ILE A 101 -13.85 -0.67 -14.64
N VAL A 102 -13.94 0.54 -15.22
CA VAL A 102 -15.19 1.07 -15.81
C VAL A 102 -15.66 0.21 -16.97
N LEU A 103 -14.77 -0.17 -17.89
CA LEU A 103 -15.10 -1.06 -19.01
C LEU A 103 -15.62 -2.41 -18.53
N CYS A 104 -14.98 -2.99 -17.52
CA CYS A 104 -15.39 -4.27 -16.94
C CYS A 104 -16.75 -4.18 -16.22
N VAL A 105 -16.97 -3.14 -15.42
CA VAL A 105 -18.25 -2.91 -14.72
C VAL A 105 -19.39 -2.69 -15.71
N LEU A 106 -19.18 -1.84 -16.73
CA LEU A 106 -20.17 -1.61 -17.78
C LEU A 106 -20.45 -2.89 -18.57
N GLY A 107 -19.40 -3.64 -18.95
CA GLY A 107 -19.54 -4.92 -19.64
C GLY A 107 -20.37 -5.94 -18.85
N LEU A 108 -20.07 -6.10 -17.55
CA LEU A 108 -20.84 -6.97 -16.65
C LEU A 108 -22.30 -6.52 -16.53
N LEU A 109 -22.55 -5.22 -16.40
CA LEU A 109 -23.90 -4.66 -16.30
C LEU A 109 -24.73 -4.92 -17.56
N LEU A 110 -24.14 -4.76 -18.76
CA LEU A 110 -24.81 -5.06 -20.01
C LEU A 110 -25.10 -6.56 -20.18
N LEU A 111 -24.16 -7.43 -19.77
CA LEU A 111 -24.39 -8.88 -19.79
C LEU A 111 -25.47 -9.32 -18.80
N ALA A 112 -25.49 -8.74 -17.59
CA ALA A 112 -26.52 -9.01 -16.59
C ALA A 112 -27.90 -8.57 -17.11
N ALA A 113 -28.00 -7.36 -17.66
CA ALA A 113 -29.22 -6.85 -18.28
C ALA A 113 -29.68 -7.75 -19.43
N SER A 114 -28.78 -8.16 -20.34
CA SER A 114 -29.13 -9.04 -21.45
C SER A 114 -29.60 -10.42 -20.96
N SER A 115 -28.98 -10.97 -19.92
CA SER A 115 -29.38 -12.25 -19.32
C SER A 115 -30.75 -12.16 -18.67
N LEU A 116 -31.01 -11.11 -17.87
CA LEU A 116 -32.33 -10.86 -17.28
C LEU A 116 -33.40 -10.65 -18.35
N ASN A 117 -33.08 -9.98 -19.45
CA ASN A 117 -34.01 -9.81 -20.57
C ASN A 117 -34.38 -11.15 -21.22
N SER A 118 -33.40 -12.03 -21.46
CA SER A 118 -33.63 -13.36 -22.06
C SER A 118 -34.52 -14.27 -21.21
N LYS A 119 -34.56 -14.04 -19.89
CA LYS A 119 -35.42 -14.75 -18.94
C LYS A 119 -36.81 -14.12 -18.78
N GLY A 120 -37.10 -13.03 -19.49
CA GLY A 120 -38.35 -12.26 -19.34
C GLY A 120 -38.39 -11.35 -18.10
N TRP A 121 -37.31 -11.29 -17.31
CA TRP A 121 -37.28 -10.57 -16.04
C TRP A 121 -37.20 -9.06 -16.18
N LEU A 122 -36.86 -8.49 -17.35
CA LEU A 122 -36.91 -7.04 -17.57
C LEU A 122 -38.30 -6.53 -17.96
N GLY A 123 -39.28 -7.42 -18.13
CA GLY A 123 -40.66 -7.07 -18.39
C GLY A 123 -41.01 -6.90 -19.88
N PRO A 124 -42.31 -6.77 -20.17
CA PRO A 124 -42.83 -6.84 -21.54
C PRO A 124 -42.69 -5.52 -22.31
N THR A 125 -42.68 -4.37 -21.64
CA THR A 125 -42.67 -3.03 -22.29
C THR A 125 -41.30 -2.34 -22.20
N ASN A 126 -41.02 -1.43 -23.14
CA ASN A 126 -39.77 -0.66 -23.17
C ASN A 126 -39.58 0.21 -21.91
N LEU A 127 -40.67 0.77 -21.36
CA LEU A 127 -40.62 1.55 -20.13
C LEU A 127 -40.19 0.70 -18.92
N ILE A 128 -40.77 -0.49 -18.74
CA ILE A 128 -40.41 -1.38 -17.63
C ILE A 128 -38.95 -1.86 -17.77
N ARG A 129 -38.51 -2.15 -19.00
CA ARG A 129 -37.12 -2.52 -19.29
C ARG A 129 -36.15 -1.40 -18.93
N ALA A 130 -36.46 -0.16 -19.32
CA ALA A 130 -35.66 1.01 -19.00
C ALA A 130 -35.58 1.24 -17.48
N LEU A 131 -36.72 1.19 -16.78
CA LEU A 131 -36.76 1.35 -15.32
C LEU A 131 -35.92 0.27 -14.61
N ARG A 132 -36.10 -1.00 -14.97
CA ARG A 132 -35.35 -2.12 -14.35
C ARG A 132 -33.86 -2.06 -14.67
N PHE A 133 -33.48 -1.63 -15.88
CA PHE A 133 -32.08 -1.36 -16.21
C PHE A 133 -31.50 -0.23 -15.37
N SER A 134 -32.22 0.89 -15.22
CA SER A 134 -31.82 1.98 -14.35
C SER A 134 -31.67 1.52 -12.90
N SER A 135 -32.55 0.66 -12.39
CA SER A 135 -32.41 0.07 -11.06
C SER A 135 -31.13 -0.76 -10.91
N LEU A 136 -30.75 -1.54 -11.92
CA LEU A 136 -29.49 -2.29 -11.93
C LEU A 136 -28.27 -1.36 -11.93
N ALA A 137 -28.33 -0.28 -12.72
CA ALA A 137 -27.27 0.72 -12.77
C ALA A 137 -27.13 1.46 -11.43
N ILE A 138 -28.24 1.87 -10.81
CA ILE A 138 -28.25 2.49 -9.50
C ILE A 138 -27.68 1.54 -8.44
N LEU A 139 -28.04 0.25 -8.48
CA LEU A 139 -27.48 -0.75 -7.58
C LEU A 139 -25.96 -0.90 -7.76
N ALA A 140 -25.47 -0.98 -8.99
CA ALA A 140 -24.04 -1.05 -9.28
C ALA A 140 -23.29 0.20 -8.78
N LEU A 141 -23.88 1.39 -8.96
CA LEU A 141 -23.34 2.65 -8.43
C LEU A 141 -23.34 2.68 -6.90
N ALA A 142 -24.42 2.23 -6.26
CA ALA A 142 -24.52 2.15 -4.81
C ALA A 142 -23.47 1.20 -4.21
N ILE A 143 -23.26 0.03 -4.82
CA ILE A 143 -22.18 -0.90 -4.43
C ILE A 143 -20.82 -0.23 -4.61
N SER A 144 -20.58 0.43 -5.74
CA SER A 144 -19.31 1.11 -6.03
C SER A 144 -19.04 2.24 -5.03
N ALA A 145 -20.07 3.01 -4.67
CA ALA A 145 -19.99 4.07 -3.66
C ALA A 145 -19.74 3.50 -2.26
N GLY A 146 -20.39 2.40 -1.90
CA GLY A 146 -20.15 1.69 -0.64
C GLY A 146 -18.72 1.16 -0.53
N LEU A 147 -18.18 0.55 -1.60
CA LEU A 147 -16.79 0.10 -1.64
C LEU A 147 -15.80 1.27 -1.61
N TRP A 148 -16.11 2.38 -2.28
CA TRP A 148 -15.30 3.59 -2.18
C TRP A 148 -15.30 4.15 -0.76
N TRP A 149 -16.45 4.14 -0.08
CA TRP A 149 -16.56 4.54 1.31
C TRP A 149 -15.72 3.66 2.24
N THR A 150 -15.81 2.33 2.12
CA THR A 150 -14.95 1.43 2.94
C THR A 150 -13.48 1.62 2.65
N ARG A 151 -13.13 1.88 1.38
CA ARG A 151 -11.77 2.14 0.94
C ARG A 151 -11.21 3.42 1.56
N GLU A 152 -11.98 4.51 1.57
CA GLU A 152 -11.47 5.86 1.87
C GLU A 152 -11.76 6.32 3.30
N ALA A 153 -12.94 6.01 3.85
CA ALA A 153 -13.39 6.59 5.13
C ALA A 153 -12.41 6.26 6.26
N GLY A 154 -12.06 4.97 6.43
CA GLY A 154 -11.11 4.56 7.49
C GLY A 154 -9.70 5.13 7.30
N TRP A 155 -9.26 5.35 6.06
CA TRP A 155 -7.94 5.91 5.77
C TRP A 155 -7.89 7.42 6.01
N ARG A 156 -9.00 8.14 5.74
CA ARG A 156 -9.14 9.58 5.99
C ARG A 156 -9.44 9.92 7.44
N ASP A 157 -10.24 9.10 8.11
CA ASP A 157 -10.68 9.30 9.50
C ASP A 157 -9.68 8.77 10.53
N ALA A 158 -8.51 8.27 10.10
CA ALA A 158 -7.39 8.03 10.99
C ALA A 158 -7.04 9.37 11.67
N ARG A 159 -7.55 9.57 12.89
CA ARG A 159 -7.40 10.75 13.77
C ARG A 159 -5.93 11.10 14.08
N ALA A 160 -4.97 10.38 13.50
CA ALA A 160 -3.53 10.51 13.62
C ALA A 160 -2.96 11.84 13.11
N ASN A 161 -3.69 12.58 12.27
CA ASN A 161 -3.17 13.82 11.65
C ASN A 161 -3.42 15.10 12.46
N ARG A 162 -4.16 15.04 13.58
CA ARG A 162 -4.38 16.23 14.42
C ARG A 162 -3.30 16.30 15.51
N ILE A 163 -2.35 17.21 15.32
CA ILE A 163 -1.36 17.55 16.34
C ILE A 163 -1.97 18.55 17.31
N ILE A 164 -1.90 18.27 18.62
CA ILE A 164 -2.39 19.15 19.67
C ILE A 164 -1.24 19.40 20.63
N ASN A 165 -0.64 20.59 20.52
CA ASN A 165 0.44 20.99 21.41
C ASN A 165 -0.12 21.55 22.73
N PRO A 166 0.62 21.42 23.84
CA PRO A 166 0.34 22.19 25.03
C PRO A 166 0.43 23.70 24.72
N PRO A 167 -0.37 24.55 25.41
CA PRO A 167 -0.39 25.99 25.17
C PRO A 167 0.90 26.71 25.61
N ILE A 168 1.71 26.06 26.44
CA ILE A 168 2.99 26.56 26.92
C ILE A 168 4.07 25.47 26.80
N ALA A 169 5.30 25.89 26.59
CA ALA A 169 6.44 24.98 26.54
C ALA A 169 6.68 24.33 27.92
N PRO A 170 7.05 23.04 27.96
CA PRO A 170 7.45 22.39 29.21
C PRO A 170 8.65 23.08 29.86
N VAL A 171 8.68 23.10 31.20
CA VAL A 171 9.77 23.71 31.97
C VAL A 171 10.97 22.78 32.17
N SER A 172 10.85 21.52 31.75
CA SER A 172 11.93 20.52 31.75
C SER A 172 11.63 19.40 30.75
N MET A 173 12.70 18.72 30.31
CA MET A 173 12.64 17.53 29.45
C MET A 173 11.77 16.41 30.04
N ASP A 174 11.72 16.30 31.37
CA ASP A 174 10.90 15.28 32.06
C ASP A 174 9.39 15.45 31.82
N ARG A 175 8.97 16.65 31.38
CA ARG A 175 7.57 17.00 31.09
C ARG A 175 7.30 17.08 29.58
N GLU A 176 8.28 16.71 28.76
CA GLU A 176 8.17 16.62 27.31
C GLU A 176 7.74 15.23 26.87
N GLY A 177 6.87 15.15 25.85
CA GLY A 177 6.35 13.89 25.30
C GLY A 177 5.85 12.92 26.38
N ASP A 178 6.50 11.76 26.49
CA ASP A 178 6.13 10.70 27.45
C ASP A 178 6.87 10.80 28.80
N GLY A 179 7.68 11.84 28.96
CA GLY A 179 8.49 12.08 30.13
C GLY A 179 9.45 10.94 30.47
N VAL A 180 9.91 10.91 31.71
CA VAL A 180 10.95 9.98 32.21
C VAL A 180 10.58 8.49 32.09
N SER A 181 9.30 8.17 31.93
CA SER A 181 8.80 6.81 31.71
C SER A 181 8.92 6.31 30.27
N GLY A 182 9.19 7.20 29.31
CA GLY A 182 9.34 6.84 27.90
C GLY A 182 10.51 5.89 27.68
N LYS A 183 10.30 4.83 26.89
CA LYS A 183 11.33 3.82 26.62
C LYS A 183 12.64 4.40 26.05
N PHE A 184 12.50 5.43 25.20
CA PHE A 184 13.63 6.07 24.51
C PHE A 184 14.01 7.43 25.12
N PHE A 185 13.50 7.74 26.31
CA PHE A 185 13.77 8.99 27.02
C PHE A 185 15.28 9.27 27.13
N PRO A 186 15.75 10.52 26.94
CA PRO A 186 15.02 11.78 26.72
C PRO A 186 14.41 12.02 25.32
N SER A 187 14.54 11.12 24.34
CA SER A 187 13.73 11.25 23.13
C SER A 187 12.27 10.94 23.44
N SER A 188 11.35 11.72 22.87
CA SER A 188 9.91 11.45 22.96
C SER A 188 9.40 10.47 21.89
N ALA A 189 10.31 9.87 21.13
CA ALA A 189 9.97 8.89 20.13
C ALA A 189 9.35 7.67 20.80
N GLN A 190 8.35 7.09 20.14
CA GLN A 190 7.68 5.87 20.55
C GLN A 190 7.69 4.84 19.43
N THR A 191 7.40 3.61 19.82
CA THR A 191 7.00 2.55 18.91
C THR A 191 5.62 2.04 19.33
N ILE A 192 4.86 1.53 18.38
CA ILE A 192 3.61 0.84 18.70
C ILE A 192 3.92 -0.31 19.68
N HIS A 193 3.28 -0.29 20.85
CA HIS A 193 3.46 -1.24 21.96
C HIS A 193 4.83 -1.21 22.66
N ASP A 194 5.61 -0.12 22.54
CA ASP A 194 6.91 0.04 23.23
C ASP A 194 7.90 -1.11 22.97
N VAL A 195 7.93 -1.64 21.74
CA VAL A 195 8.83 -2.74 21.32
C VAL A 195 10.09 -2.23 20.62
N ASN A 196 11.17 -2.98 20.69
CA ASN A 196 12.35 -2.64 19.87
C ASN A 196 12.09 -3.03 18.41
N ILE A 197 12.57 -2.19 17.49
CA ILE A 197 12.54 -2.45 16.05
C ILE A 197 13.94 -2.94 15.64
N PRO A 198 14.06 -4.09 14.95
CA PRO A 198 15.36 -4.60 14.48
C PRO A 198 16.12 -3.55 13.66
N SER A 199 17.41 -3.37 13.92
CA SER A 199 18.22 -2.33 13.24
C SER A 199 18.21 -2.46 11.71
N GLN A 200 18.19 -3.71 11.21
CA GLN A 200 18.09 -4.04 9.79
C GLN A 200 16.92 -3.36 9.07
N TYR A 201 15.81 -3.10 9.78
CA TYR A 201 14.65 -2.40 9.23
C TYR A 201 15.02 -1.01 8.70
N PHE A 202 15.90 -0.32 9.41
CA PHE A 202 16.34 1.04 9.08
C PHE A 202 17.53 1.06 8.12
N MET A 203 18.04 -0.09 7.68
CA MET A 203 19.28 -0.16 6.89
C MET A 203 19.07 -0.51 5.42
N LYS A 204 17.82 -0.79 5.01
CA LYS A 204 17.50 -1.33 3.68
C LYS A 204 16.89 -0.29 2.73
N SER A 205 17.37 0.96 2.75
CA SER A 205 16.95 2.01 1.80
C SER A 205 17.21 1.61 0.34
N ASP A 206 18.23 0.78 0.08
CA ASP A 206 18.56 0.24 -1.24
C ASP A 206 17.41 -0.61 -1.82
N ALA A 207 16.60 -1.24 -0.97
CA ALA A 207 15.41 -1.95 -1.42
C ALA A 207 14.40 -1.01 -2.10
N CYS A 208 14.29 0.24 -1.62
CA CYS A 208 13.42 1.27 -2.18
C CYS A 208 13.91 1.74 -3.56
N GLN A 209 15.22 1.74 -3.80
CA GLN A 209 15.84 2.19 -5.06
C GLN A 209 15.30 1.44 -6.29
N ARG A 210 14.89 0.17 -6.14
CA ARG A 210 14.38 -0.66 -7.25
C ARG A 210 13.14 -0.06 -7.94
N CYS A 211 12.34 0.72 -7.20
CA CYS A 211 11.15 1.39 -7.71
C CYS A 211 11.23 2.92 -7.61
N HIS A 212 12.03 3.45 -6.68
CA HIS A 212 12.15 4.89 -6.38
C HIS A 212 13.59 5.39 -6.59
N ALA A 213 14.20 5.07 -7.73
CA ALA A 213 15.60 5.37 -8.02
C ALA A 213 15.96 6.86 -7.87
N ASP A 214 15.11 7.75 -8.37
CA ASP A 214 15.37 9.21 -8.32
C ASP A 214 15.34 9.74 -6.88
N ILE A 215 14.34 9.32 -6.09
CA ILE A 215 14.20 9.71 -4.68
C ILE A 215 15.37 9.13 -3.87
N TYR A 216 15.76 7.88 -4.15
CA TYR A 216 16.91 7.27 -3.51
C TYR A 216 18.19 8.05 -3.81
N ALA A 217 18.43 8.45 -5.05
CA ALA A 217 19.61 9.24 -5.42
C ALA A 217 19.65 10.58 -4.68
N GLN A 218 18.50 11.27 -4.57
CA GLN A 218 18.38 12.50 -3.79
C GLN A 218 18.67 12.25 -2.30
N TRP A 219 18.03 11.25 -1.71
CA TRP A 219 18.24 10.85 -0.31
C TRP A 219 19.70 10.52 -0.03
N ASN A 220 20.33 9.71 -0.87
CA ASN A 220 21.72 9.25 -0.70
C ASN A 220 22.72 10.41 -0.67
N SER A 221 22.40 11.54 -1.30
CA SER A 221 23.19 12.77 -1.29
C SER A 221 22.80 13.78 -0.20
N SER A 222 21.77 13.48 0.61
CA SER A 222 21.18 14.42 1.57
C SER A 222 21.80 14.33 2.96
N MET A 223 21.61 15.40 3.75
CA MET A 223 21.99 15.38 5.18
C MET A 223 21.18 14.39 6.01
N HIS A 224 20.03 13.91 5.54
CA HIS A 224 19.30 12.82 6.22
C HIS A 224 20.09 11.50 6.11
N HIS A 225 20.61 11.16 4.93
CA HIS A 225 21.50 10.00 4.81
C HIS A 225 22.76 10.19 5.66
N PHE A 226 23.32 11.40 5.69
CA PHE A 226 24.50 11.74 6.51
C PHE A 226 24.17 12.25 7.93
N SER A 227 23.06 11.80 8.53
CA SER A 227 22.63 12.32 9.85
C SER A 227 23.32 11.66 11.02
N SER A 228 23.87 10.45 10.87
CA SER A 228 24.39 9.64 11.98
C SER A 228 25.93 9.71 12.02
N PHE A 229 26.61 8.64 12.44
CA PHE A 229 28.06 8.62 12.65
C PHE A 229 28.89 8.57 11.36
N ASN A 230 28.22 8.48 10.21
CA ASN A 230 28.80 8.74 8.90
C ASN A 230 29.12 10.24 8.66
N ASN A 231 28.72 11.12 9.59
CA ASN A 231 29.11 12.52 9.66
C ASN A 231 30.03 12.77 10.87
N GLN A 232 31.26 13.22 10.61
CA GLN A 232 32.27 13.38 11.65
C GLN A 232 31.94 14.50 12.66
N TRP A 233 31.21 15.54 12.27
CA TRP A 233 30.80 16.62 13.17
C TRP A 233 29.77 16.15 14.18
N TYR A 234 28.77 15.40 13.70
CA TYR A 234 27.78 14.77 14.55
C TYR A 234 28.44 13.76 15.49
N ARG A 235 29.26 12.87 14.94
CA ARG A 235 30.00 11.87 15.69
C ARG A 235 30.79 12.47 16.85
N LYS A 236 31.61 13.49 16.60
CA LYS A 236 32.45 14.10 17.65
C LYS A 236 31.63 14.85 18.69
N SER A 237 30.52 15.46 18.30
CA SER A 237 29.58 16.08 19.24
C SER A 237 28.98 15.05 20.20
N ILE A 238 28.53 13.90 19.69
CA ILE A 238 27.95 12.85 20.53
C ILE A 238 29.00 12.13 21.37
N GLU A 239 30.19 11.83 20.82
CA GLU A 239 31.30 11.27 21.59
C GLU A 239 31.64 12.16 22.79
N TYR A 240 31.77 13.48 22.59
CA TYR A 240 32.03 14.44 23.66
C TYR A 240 30.86 14.51 24.67
N MET A 241 29.63 14.60 24.19
CA MET A 241 28.44 14.63 25.05
C MET A 241 28.37 13.40 25.96
N GLN A 242 28.66 12.22 25.42
CA GLN A 242 28.69 10.97 26.19
C GLN A 242 29.87 10.90 27.16
N ASP A 243 31.02 11.49 26.84
CA ASP A 243 32.16 11.58 27.76
C ASP A 243 31.88 12.48 28.97
N VAL A 244 31.09 13.54 28.79
CA VAL A 244 30.77 14.52 29.84
C VAL A 244 29.56 14.12 30.68
N ASP A 245 28.45 13.74 30.03
CA ASP A 245 27.13 13.54 30.69
C ASP A 245 26.60 12.10 30.55
N GLY A 246 27.40 11.19 30.00
CA GLY A 246 27.02 9.79 29.79
C GLY A 246 26.06 9.58 28.62
N VAL A 247 25.73 8.29 28.37
CA VAL A 247 24.95 7.86 27.20
C VAL A 247 23.52 8.41 27.20
N LYS A 248 22.88 8.49 28.37
CA LYS A 248 21.45 8.79 28.50
C LYS A 248 21.06 10.07 27.76
N GLN A 249 21.77 11.17 27.97
CA GLN A 249 21.38 12.47 27.40
C GLN A 249 21.44 12.49 25.88
N SER A 250 22.42 11.78 25.29
CA SER A 250 22.57 11.70 23.84
C SER A 250 21.42 10.96 23.12
N LYS A 251 20.56 10.22 23.83
CA LYS A 251 19.36 9.61 23.23
C LYS A 251 18.37 10.64 22.68
N TRP A 252 18.37 11.86 23.22
CA TRP A 252 17.57 12.96 22.67
C TRP A 252 17.95 13.23 21.21
N CYS A 253 19.25 13.28 20.92
CA CYS A 253 19.79 13.43 19.57
C CYS A 253 19.50 12.19 18.72
N ALA A 254 19.68 11.00 19.30
CA ALA A 254 19.51 9.71 18.62
C ALA A 254 18.08 9.51 18.07
N GLY A 255 17.07 10.12 18.70
CA GLY A 255 15.68 10.08 18.23
C GLY A 255 15.49 10.64 16.82
N CYS A 256 16.34 11.58 16.42
CA CYS A 256 16.32 12.19 15.10
C CYS A 256 17.49 11.75 14.21
N HIS A 257 18.61 11.31 14.78
CA HIS A 257 19.84 11.07 14.01
C HIS A 257 20.19 9.59 13.84
N ASP A 258 19.85 8.72 14.81
CA ASP A 258 20.39 7.36 14.93
C ASP A 258 19.30 6.28 15.08
N PRO A 259 18.26 6.25 14.21
CA PRO A 259 17.11 5.38 14.38
C PRO A 259 17.49 3.89 14.44
N ALA A 260 18.47 3.47 13.62
CA ALA A 260 18.94 2.08 13.59
C ALA A 260 19.53 1.62 14.93
N LEU A 261 20.12 2.52 15.71
CA LEU A 261 20.70 2.21 17.02
C LEU A 261 19.69 2.41 18.16
N LEU A 262 18.96 3.54 18.16
CA LEU A 262 18.04 3.86 19.24
C LEU A 262 16.90 2.84 19.32
N PHE A 263 16.17 2.63 18.23
CA PHE A 263 14.97 1.79 18.25
C PHE A 263 15.28 0.30 18.35
N SER A 264 16.51 -0.12 18.05
CA SER A 264 16.96 -1.50 18.25
C SER A 264 17.48 -1.78 19.66
N GLY A 265 17.61 -0.74 20.51
CA GLY A 265 18.22 -0.85 21.84
C GLY A 265 19.74 -0.99 21.81
N LYS A 266 20.39 -0.68 20.68
CA LYS A 266 21.86 -0.70 20.54
C LYS A 266 22.52 0.60 21.01
N PHE A 267 21.73 1.64 21.32
CA PHE A 267 22.20 2.93 21.84
C PHE A 267 22.29 2.98 23.39
N GLU A 268 22.43 1.84 24.06
CA GLU A 268 22.56 1.76 25.53
C GLU A 268 24.01 1.86 26.02
N LYS A 269 24.98 1.76 25.10
CA LYS A 269 26.43 1.79 25.40
C LYS A 269 27.10 2.98 24.74
N PRO A 270 28.29 3.40 25.21
CA PRO A 270 29.07 4.45 24.57
C PRO A 270 29.27 4.20 23.08
N ILE A 271 29.01 5.22 22.25
CA ILE A 271 29.05 5.07 20.80
C ILE A 271 30.44 4.72 20.28
N LYS A 272 31.50 5.10 20.99
CA LYS A 272 32.89 4.75 20.67
C LYS A 272 33.09 3.25 20.49
N GLU A 273 32.29 2.42 21.15
CA GLU A 273 32.34 0.95 21.03
C GLU A 273 31.70 0.41 19.73
N SER A 274 30.82 1.17 19.08
CA SER A 274 30.00 0.71 17.96
C SER A 274 29.96 1.64 16.75
N VAL A 275 30.75 2.71 16.75
CA VAL A 275 30.77 3.74 15.70
C VAL A 275 31.12 3.23 14.30
N HIS A 276 31.82 2.10 14.23
CA HIS A 276 32.20 1.45 12.96
C HIS A 276 31.16 0.43 12.47
N THR A 277 30.08 0.21 13.21
CA THR A 277 29.02 -0.70 12.80
C THR A 277 28.21 -0.11 11.64
N PRO A 278 27.65 -0.94 10.74
CA PRO A 278 26.75 -0.48 9.69
C PRO A 278 25.54 0.29 10.23
N GLU A 279 24.98 -0.13 11.37
CA GLU A 279 23.86 0.54 12.04
C GLU A 279 24.19 1.98 12.44
N ALA A 280 25.39 2.19 12.98
CA ALA A 280 25.88 3.51 13.36
C ALA A 280 26.11 4.44 12.14
N ASN A 281 26.19 3.89 10.94
CA ASN A 281 26.45 4.67 9.73
C ASN A 281 25.24 4.72 8.79
N ALA A 282 24.08 4.22 9.23
CA ALA A 282 22.87 4.12 8.41
C ALA A 282 22.17 5.46 8.16
N GLY A 283 22.34 6.44 9.07
CA GLY A 283 21.63 7.72 9.01
C GLY A 283 20.12 7.58 9.16
N LEU A 284 19.40 8.63 8.76
CA LEU A 284 17.95 8.61 8.59
C LEU A 284 17.62 7.94 7.25
N SER A 285 17.18 6.69 7.29
CA SER A 285 16.73 5.95 6.11
C SER A 285 15.30 6.29 5.69
N CYS A 286 14.90 5.81 4.51
CA CYS A 286 13.52 5.93 4.02
C CYS A 286 12.51 5.43 5.07
N MET A 287 12.83 4.30 5.71
CA MET A 287 11.97 3.65 6.68
C MET A 287 11.77 4.47 7.94
N MET A 288 12.71 5.36 8.29
CA MET A 288 12.51 6.21 9.46
C MET A 288 11.31 7.15 9.27
N CYS A 289 11.25 7.87 8.15
CA CYS A 289 10.13 8.76 7.86
C CYS A 289 8.85 7.99 7.52
N HIS A 290 8.97 6.96 6.67
CA HIS A 290 7.82 6.19 6.18
C HIS A 290 7.21 5.22 7.20
N SER A 291 7.72 5.17 8.43
CA SER A 291 7.15 4.39 9.53
C SER A 291 6.44 5.24 10.58
N ILE A 292 6.46 6.57 10.45
CA ILE A 292 5.78 7.47 11.39
C ILE A 292 4.28 7.39 11.13
N VAL A 293 3.54 6.83 12.08
CA VAL A 293 2.07 6.68 11.99
C VAL A 293 1.31 7.74 12.78
N ARG A 294 2.01 8.48 13.66
CA ARG A 294 1.43 9.59 14.41
C ARG A 294 2.51 10.58 14.83
N VAL A 295 2.23 11.87 14.66
CA VAL A 295 2.99 12.96 15.28
C VAL A 295 2.19 13.44 16.48
N LYS A 296 2.75 13.33 17.68
CA LYS A 296 2.08 13.70 18.93
C LYS A 296 2.20 15.20 19.21
N SER A 297 3.34 15.80 18.88
CA SER A 297 3.65 17.21 19.17
C SER A 297 4.62 17.80 18.15
N THR A 298 4.54 19.11 17.91
CA THR A 298 5.55 19.88 17.18
C THR A 298 6.49 20.67 18.10
N MET A 299 6.43 20.46 19.43
CA MET A 299 7.22 21.22 20.40
C MET A 299 8.72 20.87 20.39
N GLY A 300 9.13 19.86 19.61
CA GLY A 300 10.52 19.56 19.28
C GLY A 300 11.23 18.66 20.30
N GLN A 301 11.31 17.35 20.02
CA GLN A 301 12.13 16.33 20.69
C GLN A 301 11.91 14.91 20.10
N GLY A 302 11.49 14.84 18.82
CA GLY A 302 11.14 13.59 18.16
C GLY A 302 9.84 12.95 18.64
N ASP A 303 8.80 13.75 18.96
CA ASP A 303 7.54 13.26 19.55
C ASP A 303 6.60 12.61 18.50
N PHE A 304 7.01 11.45 18.00
CA PHE A 304 6.32 10.66 16.99
C PHE A 304 6.19 9.19 17.41
N VAL A 305 5.30 8.46 16.76
CA VAL A 305 5.07 7.03 16.96
C VAL A 305 5.43 6.28 15.69
N LEU A 306 6.32 5.29 15.81
CA LEU A 306 6.71 4.40 14.72
C LEU A 306 5.90 3.10 14.75
N GLU A 307 5.48 2.64 13.57
CA GLU A 307 4.96 1.29 13.36
C GLU A 307 5.96 0.43 12.57
N TYR A 308 6.07 -0.84 12.92
CA TYR A 308 6.93 -1.82 12.24
C TYR A 308 6.09 -2.85 11.46
N PRO A 309 5.79 -2.60 10.17
CA PRO A 309 5.07 -3.53 9.33
C PRO A 309 5.94 -4.76 8.99
N LYS A 310 5.59 -5.92 9.54
CA LYS A 310 6.38 -7.17 9.37
C LYS A 310 6.60 -7.58 7.90
N LEU A 311 5.69 -7.25 6.99
CA LEU A 311 5.83 -7.63 5.57
C LEU A 311 6.99 -6.93 4.83
N HIS A 312 7.63 -5.92 5.42
CA HIS A 312 8.84 -5.33 4.85
C HIS A 312 9.97 -6.38 4.64
N GLU A 313 9.96 -7.48 5.41
CA GLU A 313 10.96 -8.56 5.27
C GLU A 313 10.94 -9.18 3.86
N LEU A 314 9.77 -9.19 3.20
CA LEU A 314 9.65 -9.62 1.80
C LEU A 314 10.35 -8.64 0.85
N ALA A 315 10.25 -7.34 1.11
CA ALA A 315 10.88 -6.28 0.32
C ALA A 315 12.41 -6.28 0.46
N ALA A 316 12.88 -6.57 1.68
CA ALA A 316 14.29 -6.66 2.06
C ALA A 316 14.93 -8.04 1.80
N SER A 317 14.16 -9.01 1.32
CA SER A 317 14.63 -10.38 1.11
C SER A 317 15.74 -10.45 0.07
N GLU A 318 16.82 -11.16 0.41
CA GLU A 318 17.91 -11.44 -0.51
C GLU A 318 17.56 -12.54 -1.52
N ASN A 319 16.51 -13.32 -1.28
CA ASN A 319 16.05 -14.35 -2.22
C ASN A 319 15.47 -13.71 -3.51
N PRO A 320 16.05 -13.98 -4.69
CA PRO A 320 15.60 -13.37 -5.95
C PRO A 320 14.14 -13.64 -6.30
N ALA A 321 13.63 -14.84 -5.97
CA ALA A 321 12.24 -15.22 -6.27
C ALA A 321 11.24 -14.47 -5.38
N ILE A 322 11.53 -14.36 -4.08
CA ILE A 322 10.70 -13.59 -3.14
C ILE A 322 10.69 -12.12 -3.54
N ARG A 323 11.85 -11.57 -3.88
CA ARG A 323 12.01 -10.18 -4.30
C ARG A 323 11.25 -9.89 -5.60
N PHE A 324 11.36 -10.78 -6.59
CA PHE A 324 10.60 -10.67 -7.83
C PHE A 324 9.09 -10.70 -7.58
N LEU A 325 8.62 -11.64 -6.75
CA LEU A 325 7.21 -11.75 -6.42
C LEU A 325 6.72 -10.50 -5.69
N HIS A 326 7.47 -10.02 -4.70
CA HIS A 326 7.20 -8.76 -4.00
C HIS A 326 7.08 -7.58 -4.99
N ASP A 327 8.11 -7.36 -5.82
CA ASP A 327 8.16 -6.23 -6.74
C ASP A 327 7.04 -6.32 -7.79
N PHE A 328 6.71 -7.53 -8.25
CA PHE A 328 5.59 -7.77 -9.15
C PHE A 328 4.26 -7.40 -8.48
N MET A 329 4.00 -7.87 -7.25
CA MET A 329 2.76 -7.57 -6.53
C MET A 329 2.61 -6.07 -6.25
N VAL A 330 3.67 -5.39 -5.82
CA VAL A 330 3.64 -3.94 -5.58
C VAL A 330 3.36 -3.17 -6.88
N ARG A 331 3.92 -3.61 -8.02
CA ARG A 331 3.64 -2.99 -9.33
C ARG A 331 2.24 -3.29 -9.83
N LEU A 332 1.74 -4.50 -9.58
CA LEU A 332 0.40 -4.94 -9.99
C LEU A 332 -0.67 -4.09 -9.29
N ASN A 333 -0.53 -3.90 -7.97
CA ASN A 333 -1.43 -3.12 -7.15
C ASN A 333 -0.66 -2.38 -6.03
N PRO A 334 -0.28 -1.11 -6.23
CA PRO A 334 0.53 -0.35 -5.28
C PRO A 334 -0.26 0.20 -4.10
N GLU A 335 -1.59 0.11 -4.07
CA GLU A 335 -2.39 0.74 -3.01
C GLU A 335 -2.06 0.19 -1.59
N PRO A 336 -1.94 -1.13 -1.36
CA PRO A 336 -1.49 -1.63 -0.05
C PRO A 336 -0.12 -1.09 0.36
N HIS A 337 0.84 -1.03 -0.58
CA HIS A 337 2.17 -0.48 -0.33
C HIS A 337 2.09 1.00 0.06
N ARG A 338 1.31 1.78 -0.70
CA ARG A 338 1.06 3.19 -0.42
C ARG A 338 0.53 3.40 0.98
N ARG A 339 -0.52 2.67 1.40
CA ARG A 339 -1.15 2.87 2.73
C ARG A 339 -0.26 2.52 3.92
N VAL A 340 0.73 1.66 3.71
CA VAL A 340 1.70 1.32 4.77
C VAL A 340 2.74 2.41 4.93
N PHE A 341 3.10 3.11 3.85
CA PHE A 341 4.23 4.04 3.84
C PHE A 341 3.83 5.52 3.64
N LEU A 342 2.56 5.84 3.38
CA LEU A 342 2.03 7.19 3.12
C LEU A 342 0.63 7.40 3.73
#